data_AF-A0A0L8KY64-F1
#
_entry.id   AF-A0A0L8KY64-F1
#
_cell.length_a   1.000
_cell.length_b   1.000
_cell.length_c   1.000
_cell.angle_alpha   90.00
_cell.angle_beta   90.00
_cell.angle_gamma   90.00
#
_symmetry.space_group_name_H-M   'P 1'
#
loop_
_entity.id
_entity.type
_entity.pdbx_description
1 polymer ?
#
loop_
_entity_poly.entity_id
_entity_poly.type
_entity_poly.pdbx_seq_one_letter_code
_entity_poly.pdbx_strand_id
1 'polypeptide(L)'
;MTRRYPIVRHRELWPSLPWRALRRRPPVAGADQILVYRTGRDAYTAGLSDTTLAARASAVSVVDLSRDVGLVLAWSLAARDSALDFPVRVTYRCTVVDPVAVVRARGTEAVSDTRRFLARDGRPSALDRACAPGDERDLHEALTTLVTARLARGSVPGVRVLADVEVGPADLHATEA
;
A
#
# COMPACT_ATOMS: atom_id res chain seq x y z
N MET A 1 -12.78 -4.71 -7.25
CA MET A 1 -11.75 -5.74 -6.98
C MET A 1 -10.63 -5.10 -6.16
N THR A 2 -10.48 -5.48 -4.89
CA THR A 2 -9.38 -5.02 -4.04
C THR A 2 -8.07 -5.61 -4.59
N ARG A 3 -7.34 -4.84 -5.41
CA ARG A 3 -6.00 -5.23 -5.85
C ARG A 3 -5.12 -5.33 -4.60
N ARG A 4 -4.64 -6.54 -4.31
CA ARG A 4 -3.62 -6.76 -3.28
C ARG A 4 -2.31 -6.21 -3.80
N TYR A 5 -1.95 -5.02 -3.33
CA TYR A 5 -0.68 -4.37 -3.59
C TYR A 5 0.13 -4.37 -2.28
N PRO A 6 1.45 -4.60 -2.32
CA PRO A 6 2.31 -4.83 -3.50
C PRO A 6 2.44 -6.30 -3.95
N ILE A 7 1.96 -7.28 -3.15
CA ILE A 7 2.08 -8.70 -3.49
C ILE A 7 0.78 -9.22 -4.13
N VAL A 8 0.86 -9.52 -5.44
CA VAL A 8 -0.27 -10.03 -6.22
C VAL A 8 -0.55 -11.49 -5.89
N ARG A 9 0.51 -12.29 -5.71
CA ARG A 9 0.39 -13.73 -5.46
C ARG A 9 1.59 -14.24 -4.68
N HIS A 10 1.34 -15.19 -3.79
CA HIS A 10 2.38 -15.95 -3.11
C HIS A 10 2.07 -17.45 -3.20
N ARG A 11 3.11 -18.28 -3.38
CA ARG A 11 2.99 -19.72 -3.44
C ARG A 11 4.17 -20.38 -2.72
N GLU A 12 3.88 -21.13 -1.68
CA GLU A 12 4.85 -22.08 -1.10
C GLU A 12 5.07 -23.23 -2.09
N LEU A 13 6.34 -23.59 -2.30
CA LEU A 13 6.76 -24.69 -3.19
C LEU A 13 7.15 -25.95 -2.40
N TRP A 14 7.12 -25.86 -1.06
CA TRP A 14 7.53 -26.89 -0.11
C TRP A 14 6.32 -27.45 0.70
N PRO A 15 6.31 -28.73 1.14
CA PRO A 15 7.31 -29.77 0.86
C PRO A 15 7.12 -30.33 -0.54
N SER A 16 8.15 -30.11 -1.37
CA SER A 16 8.34 -30.64 -2.72
C SER A 16 7.05 -30.92 -3.51
N LEU A 17 6.52 -29.91 -4.19
CA LEU A 17 5.74 -30.21 -5.39
C LEU A 17 6.65 -30.99 -6.35
N PRO A 18 6.25 -32.17 -6.85
CA PRO A 18 7.06 -32.88 -7.82
C PRO A 18 7.36 -31.95 -8.98
N TRP A 19 8.61 -31.91 -9.45
CA TRP A 19 9.10 -31.06 -10.55
C TRP A 19 8.13 -30.97 -11.75
N ARG A 20 7.38 -32.05 -12.02
CA ARG A 20 6.33 -32.13 -13.04
C ARG A 20 5.15 -31.17 -12.80
N ALA A 21 4.75 -30.92 -11.55
CA ALA A 21 3.66 -30.00 -11.19
C ALA A 21 4.07 -28.53 -11.33
N LEU A 22 5.36 -28.22 -11.11
CA LEU A 22 5.94 -26.89 -11.37
C LEU A 22 6.00 -26.59 -12.88
N ARG A 23 6.38 -27.56 -13.71
CA ARG A 23 6.39 -27.42 -15.18
C ARG A 23 5.00 -27.20 -15.79
N ARG A 24 3.94 -27.74 -15.16
CA ARG A 24 2.57 -27.61 -15.70
C ARG A 24 1.98 -26.21 -15.53
N ARG A 25 2.40 -25.46 -14.51
CA ARG A 25 1.96 -24.08 -14.24
C ARG A 25 3.10 -23.31 -13.58
N PRO A 26 4.13 -22.88 -14.35
CA PRO A 26 5.16 -22.02 -13.82
C PRO A 26 4.51 -20.72 -13.31
N PRO A 27 4.99 -20.14 -12.21
CA PRO A 27 4.64 -18.76 -11.88
C PRO A 27 5.14 -17.88 -13.04
N VAL A 28 4.23 -17.15 -13.67
CA VAL A 28 4.55 -16.24 -14.76
C VAL A 28 4.35 -14.82 -14.23
N ALA A 29 5.36 -13.98 -14.43
CA ALA A 29 5.23 -12.55 -14.21
C ALA A 29 4.58 -11.89 -15.45
N GLY A 30 3.61 -11.01 -15.22
CA GLY A 30 3.11 -10.10 -16.24
C GLY A 30 4.06 -8.92 -16.52
N ALA A 31 3.63 -7.99 -17.37
CA ALA A 31 4.43 -6.87 -17.87
C ALA A 31 5.04 -5.98 -16.77
N ASP A 32 4.31 -5.77 -15.67
CA ASP A 32 4.74 -4.98 -14.51
C ASP A 32 4.93 -5.84 -13.27
N GLN A 33 5.38 -7.07 -13.43
CA GLN A 33 5.55 -7.99 -12.30
C GLN A 33 6.94 -8.59 -12.28
N ILE A 34 7.38 -8.97 -11.10
CA ILE A 34 8.62 -9.73 -10.92
C ILE A 34 8.39 -10.92 -10.00
N LEU A 35 9.16 -11.99 -10.24
CA LEU A 35 9.17 -13.14 -9.37
C LEU A 35 10.26 -12.97 -8.33
N VAL A 36 9.91 -13.26 -7.07
CA VAL A 36 10.87 -13.30 -5.97
C VAL A 36 10.86 -14.71 -5.40
N TYR A 37 12.00 -15.38 -5.54
CA TYR A 37 12.21 -16.76 -5.11
C TYR A 37 12.88 -16.79 -3.74
N ARG A 38 12.34 -17.58 -2.82
CA ARG A 38 12.99 -17.87 -1.52
C ARG A 38 13.80 -19.16 -1.64
N THR A 39 15.12 -19.08 -1.75
CA THR A 39 16.02 -20.23 -1.96
C THR A 39 16.60 -20.80 -0.67
N GLY A 40 16.38 -20.14 0.46
CA GLY A 40 16.80 -20.59 1.80
C GLY A 40 15.99 -19.88 2.87
N ARG A 41 16.44 -19.92 4.14
CA ARG A 41 15.74 -19.26 5.25
C ARG A 41 15.65 -17.73 5.03
N ASP A 42 16.76 -17.11 4.63
CA ASP A 42 16.86 -15.66 4.41
C ASP A 42 17.42 -15.26 3.03
N ALA A 43 17.62 -16.24 2.16
CA ALA A 43 18.09 -16.03 0.79
C ALA A 43 16.91 -15.81 -0.16
N TYR A 44 16.91 -14.64 -0.81
CA TYR A 44 15.90 -14.24 -1.78
C TYR A 44 16.58 -13.78 -3.06
N THR A 45 16.00 -14.15 -4.19
CA THR A 45 16.48 -13.72 -5.51
C THR A 45 15.29 -13.25 -6.32
N ALA A 46 15.37 -12.01 -6.81
CA ALA A 46 14.38 -11.45 -7.72
C ALA A 46 14.82 -11.66 -9.16
N GLY A 47 13.89 -11.97 -10.05
CA GLY A 47 14.18 -12.16 -11.46
C GLY A 47 12.94 -12.44 -12.30
N LEU A 48 13.16 -12.50 -13.60
CA LEU A 48 12.18 -13.04 -14.53
C LEU A 48 12.12 -14.57 -14.38
N SER A 49 11.12 -15.20 -15.01
CA SER A 49 10.86 -16.64 -14.89
C SER A 49 12.10 -17.49 -15.16
N ASP A 50 12.73 -18.01 -14.10
CA ASP A 50 13.91 -18.86 -14.14
C ASP A 50 13.58 -20.24 -13.55
N THR A 51 13.60 -21.25 -14.41
CA THR A 51 13.32 -22.63 -14.02
C THR A 51 14.35 -23.23 -13.07
N THR A 52 15.61 -22.79 -13.13
CA THR A 52 16.71 -23.27 -12.28
C THR A 52 16.58 -22.70 -10.88
N LEU A 53 16.27 -21.41 -10.76
CA LEU A 53 15.96 -20.78 -9.47
C LEU A 53 14.69 -21.38 -8.86
N ALA A 54 13.64 -21.57 -9.67
CA ALA A 54 12.39 -22.20 -9.22
C ALA A 54 12.62 -23.63 -8.69
N ALA A 55 13.56 -24.39 -9.25
CA ALA A 55 13.90 -25.73 -8.79
C ALA A 55 14.49 -25.77 -7.37
N ARG A 56 15.20 -24.70 -6.98
CA ARG A 56 15.88 -24.58 -5.69
C ARG A 56 15.07 -23.76 -4.67
N ALA A 57 13.96 -23.17 -5.10
CA ALA A 57 13.16 -22.29 -4.27
C ALA A 57 12.16 -23.07 -3.40
N SER A 58 12.07 -22.68 -2.13
CA SER A 58 11.05 -23.14 -1.18
C SER A 58 9.72 -22.39 -1.33
N ALA A 59 9.74 -21.19 -1.90
CA ALA A 59 8.55 -20.38 -2.17
C ALA A 59 8.82 -19.39 -3.32
N VAL A 60 7.75 -18.92 -3.94
CA VAL A 60 7.78 -17.89 -4.98
C VAL A 60 6.67 -16.88 -4.76
N SER A 61 6.99 -15.60 -4.90
CA SER A 61 6.04 -14.49 -4.84
C SER A 61 6.05 -13.72 -6.14
N VAL A 62 4.88 -13.25 -6.56
CA VAL A 62 4.69 -12.32 -7.67
C VAL A 62 4.45 -10.94 -7.06
N VAL A 63 5.37 -10.02 -7.33
CA VAL A 63 5.31 -8.63 -6.83
C VAL A 63 4.90 -7.72 -7.97
N ASP A 64 3.95 -6.83 -7.72
CA ASP A 64 3.53 -5.77 -8.64
C ASP A 64 4.55 -4.62 -8.59
N LEU A 65 5.16 -4.32 -9.74
CA LEU A 65 6.10 -3.22 -9.94
C LEU A 65 5.44 -2.01 -10.61
N SER A 66 4.11 -2.01 -10.77
CA SER A 66 3.36 -0.85 -11.25
C SER A 66 3.78 0.41 -10.50
N ARG A 67 4.03 1.48 -11.24
CA ARG A 67 4.42 2.78 -10.68
C ARG A 67 3.19 3.58 -10.31
N ASP A 68 3.34 4.40 -9.27
CA ASP A 68 2.33 5.36 -8.82
C ASP A 68 0.92 4.75 -8.61
N VAL A 69 0.87 3.54 -8.07
CA VAL A 69 -0.40 2.88 -7.73
C VAL A 69 -1.13 3.72 -6.69
N GLY A 70 -2.28 4.27 -7.08
CA GLY A 70 -3.11 5.13 -6.25
C GLY A 70 -3.91 4.36 -5.20
N LEU A 71 -3.70 4.68 -3.93
CA LEU A 71 -4.53 4.26 -2.81
C LEU A 71 -5.22 5.49 -2.23
N VAL A 72 -6.52 5.62 -2.48
CA VAL A 72 -7.32 6.75 -2.00
C VAL A 72 -7.99 6.40 -0.69
N LEU A 73 -7.81 7.28 0.29
CA LEU A 73 -8.57 7.31 1.54
C LEU A 73 -9.36 8.60 1.61
N ALA A 74 -10.57 8.53 2.17
CA ALA A 74 -11.43 9.69 2.32
C ALA A 74 -12.10 9.65 3.70
N TRP A 75 -12.34 10.84 4.25
CA TRP A 75 -13.01 11.05 5.52
C TRP A 75 -13.59 12.47 5.57
N SER A 76 -14.47 12.70 6.54
CA SER A 76 -14.99 14.03 6.85
C SER A 76 -14.41 14.51 8.18
N LEU A 77 -14.02 15.79 8.26
CA LEU A 77 -13.54 16.43 9.48
C LEU A 77 -14.51 17.52 9.90
N ALA A 78 -14.89 17.52 11.17
CA ALA A 78 -15.83 18.52 11.68
C ALA A 78 -15.19 19.91 11.64
N ALA A 79 -15.90 20.90 11.11
CA ALA A 79 -15.47 22.30 11.21
C ALA A 79 -15.74 22.83 12.63
N ARG A 80 -14.95 23.82 13.03
CA ARG A 80 -15.04 24.47 14.35
C ARG A 80 -16.36 25.23 14.47
N ASP A 81 -17.05 25.04 15.59
CA ASP A 81 -18.28 25.75 15.96
C ASP A 81 -19.37 25.77 14.87
N SER A 82 -19.43 24.72 14.03
CA SER A 82 -20.42 24.62 12.96
C SER A 82 -20.95 23.20 12.78
N ALA A 83 -22.06 23.06 12.05
CA ALA A 83 -22.60 21.77 11.62
C ALA A 83 -22.04 21.31 10.26
N LEU A 84 -21.00 21.98 9.76
CA LEU A 84 -20.34 21.67 8.49
C LEU A 84 -19.16 20.74 8.71
N ASP A 85 -18.87 19.93 7.70
CA ASP A 85 -17.69 19.08 7.65
C ASP A 85 -16.84 19.42 6.42
N PHE A 86 -15.54 19.27 6.56
CA PHE A 86 -14.60 19.28 5.44
C PHE A 86 -14.49 17.87 4.86
N PRO A 87 -14.88 17.65 3.59
CA PRO A 87 -14.54 16.42 2.90
C PRO A 87 -13.04 16.42 2.60
N VAL A 88 -12.33 15.42 3.12
CA VAL A 88 -10.89 15.28 2.94
C VAL A 88 -10.60 14.00 2.18
N ARG A 89 -9.71 14.10 1.19
CA ARG A 89 -9.19 12.96 0.45
C ARG A 89 -7.67 12.97 0.51
N VAL A 90 -7.09 11.82 0.83
CA VAL A 90 -5.64 11.62 0.75
C VAL A 90 -5.37 10.52 -0.26
N THR A 91 -4.60 10.87 -1.28
CA THR A 91 -4.18 9.96 -2.34
C THR A 91 -2.73 9.55 -2.11
N TYR A 92 -2.51 8.29 -1.74
CA TYR A 92 -1.17 7.73 -1.67
C TYR A 92 -0.76 7.16 -3.02
N ARG A 93 0.40 7.55 -3.53
CA ARG A 93 1.03 6.96 -4.71
C ARG A 93 2.12 6.01 -4.26
N CYS A 94 1.90 4.71 -4.48
CA CYS A 94 2.80 3.66 -4.04
C CYS A 94 3.60 3.11 -5.24
N THR A 95 4.91 2.92 -5.06
CA THR A 95 5.78 2.28 -6.06
C THR A 95 6.73 1.32 -5.35
N VAL A 96 6.80 0.06 -5.81
CA VAL A 96 7.80 -0.89 -5.31
C VAL A 96 9.18 -0.48 -5.82
N VAL A 97 10.12 -0.30 -4.89
CA VAL A 97 11.54 0.01 -5.16
C VAL A 97 12.46 -1.15 -4.80
N ASP A 98 12.03 -2.02 -3.87
CA ASP A 98 12.73 -3.25 -3.51
C ASP A 98 11.72 -4.41 -3.34
N PRO A 99 11.57 -5.27 -4.37
CA PRO A 99 10.64 -6.39 -4.31
C PRO A 99 11.08 -7.48 -3.31
N VAL A 100 12.37 -7.58 -2.98
CA VAL A 100 12.86 -8.54 -1.99
C VAL A 100 12.47 -8.11 -0.58
N ALA A 101 12.64 -6.82 -0.25
CA ALA A 101 12.18 -6.27 1.02
C ALA A 101 10.66 -6.44 1.21
N VAL A 102 9.88 -6.20 0.16
CA VAL A 102 8.42 -6.46 0.14
C VAL A 102 8.12 -7.91 0.54
N VAL A 103 8.77 -8.88 -0.10
CA VAL A 103 8.49 -10.30 0.14
C VAL A 103 8.96 -10.78 1.50
N ARG A 104 10.12 -10.28 1.98
CA ARG A 104 10.58 -10.51 3.36
C ARG A 104 9.58 -10.01 4.38
N ALA A 105 8.97 -8.85 4.13
CA ALA A 105 7.99 -8.23 5.01
C ALA A 105 6.53 -8.67 4.76
N ARG A 106 6.28 -9.69 3.93
CA ARG A 106 4.93 -10.16 3.56
C ARG A 106 4.01 -10.41 4.77
N GLY A 107 4.57 -10.88 5.87
CA GLY A 107 3.81 -11.18 7.10
C GLY A 107 3.41 -9.95 7.91
N THR A 108 3.89 -8.76 7.57
CA THR A 108 3.56 -7.51 8.27
C THR A 108 2.28 -6.90 7.72
N GLU A 109 1.54 -6.15 8.56
CA GLU A 109 0.33 -5.42 8.13
C GLU A 109 0.65 -4.46 6.97
N ALA A 110 1.82 -3.80 7.01
CA ALA A 110 2.26 -2.84 6.00
C ALA A 110 2.27 -3.38 4.57
N VAL A 111 2.62 -4.66 4.39
CA VAL A 111 2.69 -5.30 3.07
C VAL A 111 1.46 -6.16 2.78
N SER A 112 0.92 -6.84 3.79
CA SER A 112 -0.25 -7.72 3.59
C SER A 112 -1.54 -6.94 3.34
N ASP A 113 -1.65 -5.74 3.91
CA ASP A 113 -2.78 -4.83 3.72
C ASP A 113 -2.30 -3.38 3.75
N THR A 114 -1.55 -2.98 2.72
CA THR A 114 -0.99 -1.63 2.61
C THR A 114 -2.06 -0.54 2.72
N ARG A 115 -3.26 -0.77 2.18
CA ARG A 115 -4.37 0.18 2.33
C ARG A 115 -4.76 0.36 3.79
N ARG A 116 -4.95 -0.74 4.53
CA ARG A 116 -5.29 -0.68 5.96
C ARG A 116 -4.16 -0.08 6.79
N PHE A 117 -2.90 -0.42 6.49
CA PHE A 117 -1.75 0.16 7.16
C PHE A 117 -1.74 1.69 7.03
N LEU A 118 -1.91 2.20 5.79
CA LEU A 118 -2.00 3.64 5.54
C LEU A 118 -3.26 4.27 6.16
N ALA A 119 -4.38 3.53 6.21
CA ALA A 119 -5.62 4.01 6.80
C ALA A 119 -5.63 4.04 8.33
N ARG A 120 -4.90 3.12 8.98
CA ARG A 120 -4.75 3.09 10.43
C ARG A 120 -4.01 4.33 10.94
N ASP A 121 -3.05 4.79 10.15
CA ASP A 121 -2.37 6.06 10.33
C ASP A 121 -3.15 7.24 9.70
N GLY A 122 -4.37 7.04 9.19
CA GLY A 122 -5.05 7.97 8.29
C GLY A 122 -5.92 9.02 8.97
N ARG A 123 -6.81 8.66 9.89
CA ARG A 123 -7.82 9.61 10.41
C ARG A 123 -7.13 10.73 11.22
N PRO A 124 -7.17 11.99 10.76
CA PRO A 124 -6.52 13.11 11.43
C PRO A 124 -7.47 13.70 12.47
N SER A 125 -8.01 12.89 13.38
CA SER A 125 -8.99 13.33 14.40
C SER A 125 -8.45 14.42 15.32
N ALA A 126 -7.12 14.58 15.39
CA ALA A 126 -6.49 15.72 16.07
C ALA A 126 -6.81 17.09 15.43
N LEU A 127 -7.28 17.10 14.17
CA LEU A 127 -7.70 18.28 13.44
C LEU A 127 -9.23 18.47 13.42
N ASP A 128 -10.00 17.56 14.03
CA ASP A 128 -11.43 17.74 14.16
C ASP A 128 -11.72 19.01 14.97
N ARG A 129 -12.57 19.87 14.43
CA ARG A 129 -12.98 21.17 15.00
C ARG A 129 -11.82 22.17 15.17
N ALA A 130 -10.70 21.98 14.48
CA ALA A 130 -9.56 22.89 14.56
C ALA A 130 -9.76 24.17 13.73
N CYS A 131 -10.38 24.04 12.55
CA CYS A 131 -10.49 25.09 11.52
C CYS A 131 -11.94 25.57 11.37
N ALA A 132 -12.15 26.87 11.14
CA ALA A 132 -13.49 27.41 10.88
C ALA A 132 -13.90 27.15 9.41
N PRO A 133 -15.20 27.16 9.07
CA PRO A 133 -15.64 27.13 7.67
C PRO A 133 -14.98 28.27 6.86
N GLY A 134 -14.36 27.94 5.72
CA GLY A 134 -13.57 28.90 4.92
C GLY A 134 -12.05 28.85 5.15
N ASP A 135 -11.58 28.05 6.11
CA ASP A 135 -10.15 27.85 6.39
C ASP A 135 -9.59 26.61 5.65
N GLU A 136 -10.11 26.27 4.46
CA GLU A 136 -9.72 25.04 3.73
C GLU A 136 -8.21 24.96 3.48
N ARG A 137 -7.59 26.12 3.22
CA ARG A 137 -6.14 26.22 2.99
C ARG A 137 -5.34 25.85 4.23
N ASP A 138 -5.73 26.35 5.40
CA ASP A 138 -5.03 26.10 6.66
C ASP A 138 -5.20 24.63 7.06
N LEU A 139 -6.40 24.08 6.86
CA LEU A 139 -6.65 22.66 7.06
C LEU A 139 -5.82 21.79 6.11
N HIS A 140 -5.73 22.17 4.83
CA HIS A 140 -4.89 21.50 3.85
C HIS A 140 -3.42 21.49 4.29
N GLU A 141 -2.85 22.63 4.69
CA GLU A 141 -1.46 22.72 5.15
C GLU A 141 -1.19 21.87 6.41
N ALA A 142 -2.11 21.91 7.38
CA ALA A 142 -2.02 21.08 8.58
C ALA A 142 -2.06 19.58 8.24
N LEU A 143 -2.95 19.17 7.33
CA LEU A 143 -3.06 17.79 6.86
C LEU A 143 -1.81 17.34 6.10
N THR A 144 -1.30 18.16 5.18
CA THR A 144 -0.06 17.86 4.44
C THR A 144 1.11 17.65 5.40
N THR A 145 1.25 18.52 6.40
CA THR A 145 2.31 18.42 7.42
C THR A 145 2.18 17.11 8.22
N LEU A 146 0.98 16.80 8.69
CA LEU A 146 0.70 15.61 9.49
C LEU A 146 0.91 14.33 8.68
N VAL A 147 0.44 14.26 7.43
CA VAL A 147 0.64 13.10 6.55
C VAL A 147 2.12 12.91 6.23
N THR A 148 2.85 13.98 5.93
CA THR A 148 4.30 13.93 5.64
C THR A 148 5.08 13.42 6.86
N ALA A 149 4.79 13.95 8.05
CA ALA A 149 5.42 13.51 9.28
C ALA A 149 5.14 12.04 9.60
N ARG A 150 3.94 11.54 9.29
CA ARG A 150 3.58 10.11 9.46
C ARG A 150 4.36 9.22 8.49
N LEU A 151 4.43 9.58 7.21
CA LEU A 151 5.23 8.84 6.22
C LEU A 151 6.72 8.80 6.57
N ALA A 152 7.24 9.82 7.27
CA ALA A 152 8.61 9.80 7.78
C ALA A 152 8.81 8.81 8.95
N ARG A 153 7.76 8.51 9.73
CA ARG A 153 7.82 7.59 10.89
C ARG A 153 7.50 6.15 10.53
N GLY A 154 6.59 5.94 9.58
CA GLY A 154 6.14 4.63 9.14
C GLY A 154 6.54 4.37 7.69
N SER A 155 7.24 3.26 7.43
CA SER A 155 7.57 2.84 6.06
C SER A 155 6.89 1.52 5.71
N VAL A 156 6.48 1.39 4.46
CA VAL A 156 6.10 0.11 3.88
C VAL A 156 7.38 -0.50 3.28
N PRO A 157 7.88 -1.63 3.81
CA PRO A 157 9.18 -2.16 3.39
C PRO A 157 9.26 -2.38 1.88
N GLY A 158 10.29 -1.81 1.25
CA GLY A 158 10.52 -1.91 -0.20
C GLY A 158 9.52 -1.15 -1.07
N VAL A 159 8.64 -0.33 -0.49
CA VAL A 159 7.68 0.51 -1.20
C VAL A 159 7.95 1.96 -0.88
N ARG A 160 8.17 2.77 -1.92
CA ARG A 160 8.14 4.21 -1.82
C ARG A 160 6.69 4.68 -1.84
N VAL A 161 6.32 5.50 -0.86
CA VAL A 161 4.97 6.06 -0.73
C VAL A 161 5.08 7.58 -0.78
N LEU A 162 4.33 8.20 -1.69
CA LEU A 162 4.09 9.64 -1.72
C LEU A 162 2.62 9.89 -1.36
N ALA A 163 2.30 11.05 -0.82
CA ALA A 163 0.91 11.42 -0.52
C ALA A 163 0.58 12.79 -1.10
N ASP A 164 -0.67 12.91 -1.52
CA ASP A 164 -1.29 14.13 -2.00
C ASP A 164 -2.59 14.33 -1.20
N VAL A 165 -2.87 15.57 -0.81
CA VAL A 165 -3.98 15.92 0.08
C VAL A 165 -4.94 16.83 -0.67
N GLU A 166 -6.22 16.51 -0.63
CA GLU A 166 -7.29 17.35 -1.16
C GLU A 166 -8.27 17.65 -0.02
N VAL A 167 -8.63 18.92 0.13
CA VAL A 167 -9.66 19.40 1.07
C VAL A 167 -10.71 20.11 0.25
N GLY A 168 -11.94 19.60 0.28
CA GLY A 168 -13.08 20.28 -0.34
C GLY A 168 -13.66 21.37 0.58
N PRO A 169 -14.54 22.22 0.03
CA PRO A 169 -15.22 23.25 0.82
C PRO A 169 -16.07 22.60 1.92
N ALA A 170 -16.18 23.28 3.06
CA ALA A 170 -17.03 22.80 4.15
C ALA A 170 -18.50 22.73 3.71
N ASP A 171 -19.13 21.57 3.83
CA ASP A 171 -20.51 21.35 3.46
C ASP A 171 -21.32 20.71 4.60
N LEU A 172 -22.65 20.89 4.55
CA LEU A 172 -23.54 20.20 5.47
C LEU A 172 -23.43 18.70 5.19
N HIS A 173 -23.20 17.93 6.25
CA HIS A 173 -23.03 16.49 6.19
C HIS A 173 -24.09 15.86 5.27
N ALA A 174 -23.69 15.37 4.09
CA ALA A 174 -24.56 14.58 3.24
C ALA A 174 -24.81 13.26 3.98
N THR A 175 -25.91 13.20 4.72
CA THR A 175 -26.37 11.96 5.33
C THR A 175 -26.71 11.04 4.17
N GLU A 176 -25.84 10.07 3.86
CA GLU A 176 -26.23 8.96 2.99
C GLU A 176 -27.41 8.25 3.68
N ALA A 177 -28.57 8.34 3.04
CA ALA A 177 -29.80 7.65 3.39
C ALA A 177 -29.71 6.15 3.04
#